data_AF-A0A6A6YUG8-F1
#
_entry.id   AF-A0A6A6YUG8-F1
#
_cell.length_a   1.000
_cell.length_b   1.000
_cell.length_c   1.000
_cell.angle_alpha   90.00
_cell.angle_beta   90.00
_cell.angle_gamma   90.00
#
_symmetry.space_group_name_H-M   'P 1'
#
loop_
_entity.id
_entity.type
_entity.pdbx_description
1 polymer ?
#
loop_
_entity_poly.entity_id
_entity_poly.type
_entity_poly.pdbx_seq_one_letter_code
_entity_poly.pdbx_strand_id
1 'polypeptide(L)'
;VNQGWNGQYGDIISTYWQQEVTTLDIREQDYKLHQLPLARIKKVMKADPEVKMTSADPPILFAKGCDIFITELTMRAWIYAEENKRRTLQRGDIASALAKSGMFEFLIDKVPCEEA
;
A
#
# COMPACT_ATOMS: atom_id res chain seq x y z
N VAL A 1 -12.14 1.77 2.78
CA VAL A 1 -11.55 1.81 1.42
C VAL A 1 -11.65 3.21 0.80
N ASN A 2 -12.83 3.77 0.55
CA ASN A 2 -12.97 5.01 -0.26
C ASN A 2 -12.67 6.34 0.45
N GLN A 3 -11.93 6.35 1.56
CA GLN A 3 -11.63 7.60 2.26
C GLN A 3 -10.90 8.58 1.33
N GLY A 4 -11.53 9.73 1.08
CA GLY A 4 -11.05 10.79 0.21
C GLY A 4 -11.40 10.64 -1.28
N TRP A 5 -12.00 9.53 -1.73
CA TRP A 5 -12.26 9.27 -3.16
C TRP A 5 -13.76 9.06 -3.43
N ASN A 6 -14.28 9.80 -4.43
CA ASN A 6 -15.67 9.74 -4.85
C ASN A 6 -15.78 9.42 -6.35
N GLY A 7 -16.96 8.98 -6.79
CA GLY A 7 -17.24 8.68 -8.20
C GLY A 7 -16.37 7.53 -8.72
N GLN A 8 -16.02 7.59 -10.00
CA GLN A 8 -15.31 6.52 -10.72
C GLN A 8 -14.05 6.03 -10.00
N TYR A 9 -13.27 6.92 -9.37
CA TYR A 9 -12.05 6.54 -8.65
C TYR A 9 -12.34 5.74 -7.38
N GLY A 10 -13.41 6.08 -6.65
CA GLY A 10 -13.85 5.30 -5.48
C GLY A 10 -14.32 3.91 -5.88
N ASP A 11 -15.02 3.79 -7.02
CA ASP A 11 -15.47 2.50 -7.55
C ASP A 11 -14.29 1.61 -7.93
N ILE A 12 -13.28 2.15 -8.63
CA ILE A 12 -12.08 1.40 -9.02
C ILE A 12 -11.35 0.84 -7.79
N ILE A 13 -11.13 1.66 -6.76
CA ILE A 13 -10.46 1.21 -5.53
C ILE A 13 -11.33 0.17 -4.80
N SER A 14 -12.66 0.34 -4.78
CA SER A 14 -13.59 -0.62 -4.19
C SER A 14 -13.55 -1.97 -4.89
N THR A 15 -13.57 -1.97 -6.23
CA THR A 15 -13.49 -3.19 -7.04
C THR A 15 -12.17 -3.91 -6.81
N TYR A 16 -11.05 -3.18 -6.76
CA TYR A 16 -9.75 -3.76 -6.42
C TYR A 16 -9.80 -4.49 -5.07
N TRP A 17 -10.29 -3.82 -4.01
CA TRP A 17 -10.39 -4.43 -2.69
C TRP A 17 -11.32 -5.65 -2.65
N GLN A 18 -12.45 -5.62 -3.37
CA GLN A 18 -13.34 -6.78 -3.47
C GLN A 18 -12.65 -7.98 -4.12
N GLN A 19 -11.84 -7.75 -5.17
CA GLN A 19 -11.07 -8.80 -5.82
C GLN A 19 -9.99 -9.37 -4.89
N GLU A 20 -9.29 -8.51 -4.15
CA GLU A 20 -8.27 -8.95 -3.18
C GLU A 20 -8.90 -9.80 -2.07
N VAL A 21 -9.98 -9.34 -1.44
CA VAL A 21 -10.69 -10.09 -0.40
C VAL A 21 -11.16 -11.45 -0.93
N THR A 22 -11.79 -11.47 -2.10
CA THR A 22 -12.25 -12.70 -2.75
C THR A 22 -11.09 -13.67 -3.00
N THR A 23 -9.94 -13.14 -3.43
CA THR A 23 -8.73 -13.94 -3.69
C THR A 23 -8.16 -14.52 -2.40
N LEU A 24 -8.22 -13.77 -1.29
CA LEU A 24 -7.77 -14.21 0.03
C LEU A 24 -8.68 -15.31 0.60
N ASP A 25 -9.99 -15.23 0.36
CA ASP A 25 -10.97 -16.19 0.90
C ASP A 25 -11.01 -17.53 0.13
N ILE A 26 -10.77 -17.51 -1.18
CA ILE A 26 -11.02 -18.69 -2.05
C ILE A 26 -9.76 -19.52 -2.32
N ARG A 27 -8.56 -18.92 -2.30
CA ARG A 27 -7.33 -19.63 -2.71
C ARG A 27 -6.70 -20.40 -1.55
N GLU A 28 -6.40 -21.68 -1.76
CA GLU A 28 -5.30 -22.34 -1.05
C GLU A 28 -4.02 -21.56 -1.37
N GLN A 29 -3.60 -20.71 -0.44
CA GLN A 29 -2.45 -19.85 -0.67
C GLN A 29 -1.17 -20.67 -0.57
N ASP A 30 -0.39 -20.68 -1.65
CA ASP A 30 1.00 -21.11 -1.56
C ASP A 30 1.81 -20.00 -0.86
N TYR A 31 1.89 -20.11 0.47
CA TYR A 31 2.66 -19.21 1.34
C TYR A 31 4.18 -19.25 1.09
N LYS A 32 4.66 -19.95 0.05
CA LYS A 32 6.07 -19.92 -0.37
C LYS A 32 6.33 -18.88 -1.45
N LEU A 33 5.31 -18.46 -2.21
CA LEU A 33 5.46 -17.56 -3.36
C LEU A 33 4.89 -16.18 -3.04
N HIS A 34 5.77 -15.27 -2.64
CA HIS A 34 5.44 -13.87 -2.37
C HIS A 34 6.22 -12.94 -3.28
N GLN A 35 5.61 -11.81 -3.69
CA GLN A 35 6.29 -10.74 -4.44
C GLN A 35 7.45 -10.14 -3.63
N LEU A 36 7.31 -10.11 -2.30
CA LEU A 36 8.29 -9.56 -1.39
C LEU A 36 9.02 -10.68 -0.63
N PRO A 37 10.36 -10.65 -0.56
CA PRO A 37 11.13 -11.69 0.11
C PRO A 37 10.95 -11.62 1.65
N LEU A 38 10.43 -12.69 2.24
CA LEU A 38 10.15 -12.80 3.68
C LEU A 38 11.36 -12.46 4.57
N ALA A 39 12.58 -12.81 4.13
CA ALA A 39 13.80 -12.49 4.86
C ALA A 39 14.04 -10.97 4.99
N ARG A 40 13.68 -10.17 3.97
CA ARG A 40 13.81 -8.71 4.01
C ARG A 40 12.75 -8.09 4.90
N ILE A 41 11.51 -8.60 4.85
CA ILE A 41 10.43 -8.20 5.75
C ILE A 41 10.85 -8.44 7.20
N LYS A 42 11.33 -9.65 7.51
CA LYS A 42 11.84 -10.00 8.85
C LYS A 42 12.99 -9.09 9.28
N LYS A 43 13.90 -8.71 8.36
CA LYS A 43 14.99 -7.77 8.66
C LYS A 43 14.48 -6.37 9.02
N VAL A 44 13.45 -5.86 8.33
CA VAL A 44 12.83 -4.57 8.66
C VAL A 44 12.15 -4.64 10.02
N MET A 45 11.39 -5.71 10.31
CA MET A 45 10.77 -5.91 11.62
C MET A 45 11.79 -5.96 12.76
N LYS A 46 12.96 -6.56 12.53
CA LYS A 46 14.07 -6.67 13.49
C LYS A 46 14.92 -5.42 13.63
N ALA A 47 14.66 -4.38 12.84
CA ALA A 47 15.33 -3.10 13.03
C ALA A 47 14.85 -2.41 14.31
N ASP A 48 13.65 -2.76 14.79
CA ASP A 48 13.16 -2.38 16.11
C ASP A 48 13.82 -3.25 17.20
N PRO A 49 14.59 -2.66 18.14
CA PRO A 49 15.29 -3.40 19.19
C PRO A 49 14.34 -4.12 20.17
N GLU A 50 13.07 -3.73 20.24
CA GLU A 50 12.08 -4.39 21.11
C GLU A 50 11.59 -5.73 20.53
N VAL A 51 11.81 -5.98 19.23
CA VAL A 51 11.34 -7.18 18.53
C VAL A 51 12.33 -8.34 18.73
N LYS A 52 12.13 -9.15 19.78
CA LYS A 52 13.03 -10.27 20.15
C LYS A 52 12.87 -11.54 19.30
N MET A 53 11.67 -12.06 19.14
CA MET A 53 11.36 -13.20 18.27
C MET A 53 10.27 -12.83 17.28
N THR A 54 10.30 -13.45 16.10
CA THR A 54 9.29 -13.24 15.05
C THR A 54 8.92 -14.62 14.52
N SER A 55 7.66 -15.02 14.72
CA SER A 55 7.10 -16.27 14.17
C SER A 55 7.07 -16.23 12.65
N ALA A 56 6.68 -17.34 12.01
CA ALA A 56 6.59 -17.42 10.55
C ALA A 56 5.43 -16.59 9.99
N ASP A 57 4.34 -16.42 10.74
CA ASP A 57 3.09 -15.83 10.24
C ASP A 57 3.17 -14.32 10.00
N PRO A 58 3.76 -13.48 10.87
CA PRO A 58 3.77 -12.03 10.65
C PRO A 58 4.48 -11.63 9.34
N PRO A 59 5.67 -12.17 8.97
CA PRO A 59 6.27 -11.89 7.68
C PRO A 59 5.39 -12.26 6.48
N ILE A 60 4.62 -13.35 6.56
CA ILE A 60 3.68 -13.78 5.51
C ILE A 60 2.54 -12.78 5.37
N LEU A 61 1.93 -12.37 6.49
CA LEU A 61 0.88 -11.34 6.52
C LEU A 61 1.39 -10.01 5.99
N PHE A 62 2.59 -9.58 6.39
CA PHE A 62 3.22 -8.36 5.87
C PHE A 62 3.52 -8.46 4.38
N ALA A 63 3.92 -9.63 3.86
CA ALA A 63 4.17 -9.77 2.43
C ALA A 63 2.92 -9.44 1.62
N LYS A 64 1.76 -9.98 2.02
CA LYS A 64 0.49 -9.70 1.33
C LYS A 64 -0.06 -8.31 1.65
N GLY A 65 0.04 -7.85 2.88
CA GLY A 65 -0.39 -6.52 3.29
C GLY A 65 0.40 -5.41 2.58
N CYS A 66 1.72 -5.57 2.44
CA CYS A 66 2.56 -4.63 1.71
C CYS A 66 2.27 -4.63 0.20
N ASP A 67 1.98 -5.78 -0.39
CA ASP A 67 1.56 -5.90 -1.80
C ASP A 67 0.28 -5.08 -2.07
N ILE A 68 -0.74 -5.24 -1.21
CA ILE A 68 -1.98 -4.47 -1.28
C ILE A 68 -1.73 -2.98 -1.03
N PHE A 69 -0.94 -2.65 0.00
CA PHE A 69 -0.60 -1.27 0.36
C PHE A 69 0.09 -0.52 -0.78
N ILE A 70 1.11 -1.13 -1.39
CA ILE A 70 1.87 -0.52 -2.50
C ILE A 70 0.95 -0.33 -3.70
N THR A 71 0.15 -1.34 -4.04
CA THR A 71 -0.77 -1.27 -5.19
C THR A 71 -1.81 -0.18 -5.00
N GLU A 72 -2.49 -0.14 -3.86
CA GLU A 72 -3.51 0.87 -3.58
C GLU A 72 -2.91 2.28 -3.56
N LEU A 73 -1.80 2.49 -2.85
CA LEU A 73 -1.16 3.81 -2.79
C LEU A 73 -0.72 4.26 -4.19
N THR A 74 -0.21 3.34 -5.02
CA THR A 74 0.16 3.63 -6.40
C THR A 74 -1.06 4.01 -7.24
N MET A 75 -2.18 3.29 -7.11
CA MET A 75 -3.44 3.65 -7.78
C MET A 75 -3.93 5.03 -7.37
N ARG A 76 -3.89 5.35 -6.06
CA ARG A 76 -4.28 6.67 -5.54
C ARG A 76 -3.38 7.79 -6.07
N ALA A 77 -2.07 7.57 -6.09
CA ALA A 77 -1.11 8.53 -6.62
C ALA A 77 -1.26 8.70 -8.14
N TRP A 78 -1.54 7.63 -8.88
CA TRP A 78 -1.72 7.69 -10.33
C TRP A 78 -2.84 8.64 -10.76
N ILE A 79 -3.91 8.75 -9.96
CA ILE A 79 -5.01 9.69 -10.23
C ILE A 79 -4.48 11.13 -10.35
N TYR A 80 -3.56 11.54 -9.47
CA TYR A 80 -2.94 12.87 -9.54
C TYR A 80 -2.03 13.05 -10.76
N ALA A 81 -1.34 11.98 -11.18
CA ALA A 81 -0.57 12.03 -12.42
C ALA A 81 -1.49 12.24 -13.64
N GLU A 82 -2.61 11.51 -13.69
CA GLU A 82 -3.61 11.63 -14.77
C GLU A 82 -4.31 13.00 -14.78
N GLU A 83 -4.70 13.53 -13.62
CA GLU A 83 -5.29 14.87 -13.48
C GLU A 83 -4.34 15.96 -14.01
N ASN A 84 -3.04 15.78 -13.82
CA ASN A 84 -1.99 16.65 -14.35
C ASN A 84 -1.58 16.31 -15.80
N LYS A 85 -2.31 15.43 -16.49
CA LYS A 85 -2.06 14.97 -17.87
C LYS A 85 -0.66 14.35 -18.06
N ARG A 86 -0.08 13.81 -16.98
CA ARG A 86 1.22 13.14 -16.99
C ARG A 86 1.03 11.64 -17.14
N ARG A 87 1.98 10.99 -17.80
CA ARG A 87 2.11 9.52 -17.90
C ARG A 87 3.29 8.97 -17.09
N THR A 88 3.85 9.82 -16.23
CA THR A 88 4.98 9.50 -15.36
C THR A 88 4.55 9.85 -13.96
N LEU A 89 4.51 8.83 -13.09
CA LEU A 89 4.23 8.98 -11.67
C LEU A 89 5.42 9.67 -10.99
N GLN A 90 5.14 10.70 -10.19
CA GLN A 90 6.15 11.50 -9.51
C GLN A 90 5.97 11.43 -7.98
N ARG A 91 7.01 11.83 -7.25
CA ARG A 91 6.96 11.89 -5.78
C ARG A 91 5.84 12.82 -5.28
N GLY A 92 5.59 13.93 -5.97
CA GLY A 92 4.50 14.87 -5.64
C GLY A 92 3.10 14.26 -5.74
N ASP A 93 2.90 13.28 -6.63
CA ASP A 93 1.62 12.55 -6.73
C ASP A 93 1.37 11.68 -5.50
N ILE A 94 2.43 11.03 -5.01
CA ILE A 94 2.37 10.23 -3.79
C ILE A 94 2.07 11.14 -2.60
N ALA A 95 2.80 12.25 -2.46
CA ALA A 95 2.55 13.22 -1.38
C ALA A 95 1.09 13.72 -1.39
N SER A 96 0.56 14.04 -2.57
CA SER A 96 -0.83 14.47 -2.74
C SER A 96 -1.84 13.39 -2.35
N ALA A 97 -1.57 12.13 -2.71
CA ALA A 97 -2.41 10.99 -2.34
C ALA A 97 -2.40 10.69 -0.83
N LEU A 98 -1.24 10.81 -0.17
CA LEU A 98 -1.12 10.64 1.28
C LEU A 98 -1.95 11.70 2.03
N ALA A 99 -1.93 12.96 1.58
CA ALA A 99 -2.67 14.05 2.21
C ALA A 99 -4.20 13.91 2.15
N LYS A 100 -4.73 13.07 1.25
CA LYS A 100 -6.18 12.91 1.02
C LYS A 100 -6.88 11.98 2.02
N SER A 101 -6.13 11.24 2.84
CA SER A 101 -6.69 10.31 3.83
C SER A 101 -5.85 10.25 5.10
N GLY A 102 -6.50 10.42 6.26
CA GLY A 102 -5.84 10.28 7.57
C GLY A 102 -5.24 8.90 7.83
N MET A 103 -5.65 7.87 7.07
CA MET A 103 -5.02 6.53 7.13
C MET A 103 -3.51 6.58 6.83
N PHE A 104 -3.03 7.57 6.10
CA PHE A 104 -1.64 7.70 5.68
C PHE A 104 -0.82 8.69 6.53
N GLU A 105 -1.37 9.17 7.64
CA GLU A 105 -0.70 10.16 8.51
C GLU A 105 0.69 9.69 8.98
N PHE A 106 0.85 8.37 9.20
CA PHE A 106 2.13 7.76 9.59
C PHE A 106 3.28 7.93 8.57
N LEU A 107 3.00 8.45 7.36
CA LEU A 107 3.98 8.66 6.29
C LEU A 107 4.30 10.12 5.99
N ILE A 108 3.61 11.08 6.59
CA ILE A 108 3.78 12.51 6.29
C ILE A 108 5.24 12.94 6.51
N ASP A 109 5.85 12.51 7.62
CA ASP A 109 7.25 12.83 7.94
C ASP A 109 8.27 12.17 7.00
N LYS A 110 7.88 11.11 6.29
CA LYS A 110 8.74 10.39 5.34
C LYS A 110 8.61 10.92 3.91
N VAL A 111 7.46 11.47 3.58
CA VAL A 111 7.15 12.05 2.27
C VAL A 111 6.58 13.45 2.48
N PRO A 112 7.43 14.45 2.79
CA PRO A 112 6.98 15.83 2.90
C PRO A 112 6.34 16.29 1.59
N CYS A 113 5.20 16.96 1.71
CA CYS A 113 4.59 17.69 0.60
C CYS A 113 5.54 18.83 0.23
N GLU A 114 6.03 18.85 -1.00
CA GLU A 114 6.73 20.04 -1.51
C GLU A 114 5.67 21.13 -1.66
N GLU A 115 5.79 22.21 -0.87
CA GLU A 115 4.89 23.37 -0.96
C GLU A 115 4.83 23.86 -2.42
N ALA A 116 3.60 24.04 -2.92
CA ALA A 116 3.33 24.58 -4.24
C ALA A 116 3.55 26.10 -4.29
#